data_AF-A0AAW1NMR6-F1
#
_entry.id   AF-A0AAW1NMR6-F1
#
_cell.length_a   1.000
_cell.length_b   1.000
_cell.length_c   1.000
_cell.angle_alpha   90.00
_cell.angle_beta   90.00
_cell.angle_gamma   90.00
#
_symmetry.space_group_name_H-M   'P 1'
#
loop_
_entity.id
_entity.type
_entity.pdbx_description
1 polymer ?
#
loop_
_entity_poly.entity_id
_entity_poly.type
_entity_poly.pdbx_seq_one_letter_code
_entity_poly.pdbx_strand_id
1 'polypeptide(L)'
;MSVAAHSPPCYGHKRLFEHPESSSDLATAHKRLRKLCASPHGRCDALAQALPAYALSDSTKAALCGLFPDMDEQVVTEVLDACGDNIDAAIKRLGELSLSAGAGRSCTPAAAGPAAGAAGDNLGSAPVSPDKAGAQQHQQSAAPEKRTLQEWVDALVRHISEAQGVEDARARASQVLQAFQHALALAHRKEADDVMRDRLGELTRENGILKRAVAIQAQRIQGASSSSAHENMRLRSQVAEYEAKLHSLELSNFSLAMHLKAATGSAGIGLANGRPPDVF
;
A
#
# COMPACT_ATOMS: atom_id res chain seq x y z
N MET A 1 5.46 -49.16 -16.12
CA MET A 1 5.74 -49.02 -17.57
C MET A 1 5.24 -47.63 -17.94
N SER A 2 6.10 -46.60 -17.98
CA SER A 2 6.97 -46.22 -19.13
C SER A 2 6.16 -46.27 -20.44
N VAL A 3 5.99 -45.19 -21.21
CA VAL A 3 7.06 -44.43 -21.87
C VAL A 3 6.66 -42.97 -22.14
N ALA A 4 7.66 -42.09 -22.10
CA ALA A 4 7.67 -40.68 -22.49
C ALA A 4 7.63 -40.43 -24.01
N ALA A 5 7.28 -39.20 -24.44
CA ALA A 5 7.94 -38.43 -25.52
C ALA A 5 7.17 -37.09 -25.79
N HIS A 6 7.76 -35.92 -25.49
CA HIS A 6 8.59 -35.05 -26.36
C HIS A 6 7.81 -34.04 -27.25
N SER A 7 7.86 -32.78 -26.80
CA SER A 7 7.94 -31.45 -27.47
C SER A 7 7.20 -31.02 -28.77
N PRO A 8 6.89 -29.69 -28.89
CA PRO A 8 6.30 -28.98 -30.05
C PRO A 8 7.41 -28.52 -31.05
N PRO A 9 7.23 -27.68 -32.12
CA PRO A 9 6.13 -26.75 -32.48
C PRO A 9 5.77 -26.67 -33.99
N CYS A 10 4.66 -26.00 -34.36
CA CYS A 10 4.40 -25.62 -35.76
C CYS A 10 3.78 -24.22 -35.90
N TYR A 11 4.43 -23.44 -36.76
CA TYR A 11 4.16 -22.08 -37.22
C TYR A 11 2.95 -21.97 -38.18
N GLY A 12 2.40 -20.75 -38.33
CA GLY A 12 1.60 -20.33 -39.48
C GLY A 12 0.80 -19.04 -39.22
N HIS A 13 1.40 -17.86 -39.43
CA HIS A 13 1.29 -17.02 -40.64
C HIS A 13 -0.05 -16.28 -40.82
N LYS A 14 0.03 -14.94 -40.85
CA LYS A 14 -0.49 -14.04 -41.91
C LYS A 14 -0.30 -12.58 -41.51
N ARG A 15 0.55 -11.84 -42.24
CA ARG A 15 0.31 -10.46 -42.68
C ARG A 15 1.32 -10.10 -43.77
N LEU A 16 0.81 -10.04 -45.01
CA LEU A 16 1.42 -9.39 -46.17
C LEU A 16 1.43 -7.87 -45.93
N PHE A 17 2.53 -7.21 -46.27
CA PHE A 17 2.58 -5.76 -46.48
C PHE A 17 3.10 -5.54 -47.91
N GLU A 18 2.29 -4.88 -48.73
CA GLU A 18 2.68 -4.33 -50.02
C GLU A 18 3.28 -2.93 -49.84
N HIS A 19 4.34 -2.65 -50.58
CA HIS A 19 4.94 -1.33 -50.82
C HIS A 19 4.12 -0.55 -51.86
N PRO A 20 4.23 0.80 -51.85
CA PRO A 20 4.54 1.45 -53.12
C PRO A 20 5.68 2.49 -53.02
N GLU A 21 6.56 2.45 -54.03
CA GLU A 21 7.60 3.44 -54.37
C GLU A 21 7.18 4.16 -55.68
N SER A 22 7.48 5.47 -55.81
CA SER A 22 7.67 6.25 -57.06
C SER A 22 7.48 7.75 -56.76
N SER A 23 8.50 8.51 -56.34
CA SER A 23 9.49 9.27 -57.14
C SER A 23 8.92 10.26 -58.18
N SER A 24 9.18 11.57 -58.03
CA SER A 24 10.11 12.37 -58.88
C SER A 24 9.91 13.90 -58.74
N ASP A 25 10.97 14.56 -58.26
CA ASP A 25 11.54 15.92 -58.45
C ASP A 25 10.77 17.11 -59.08
N LEU A 26 10.92 18.28 -58.44
CA LEU A 26 11.38 19.53 -59.08
C LEU A 26 11.76 20.60 -58.03
N ALA A 27 12.99 21.14 -58.18
CA ALA A 27 13.55 22.21 -57.35
C ALA A 27 13.07 23.60 -57.81
N THR A 28 12.93 24.57 -56.88
CA THR A 28 13.34 25.99 -57.07
C THR A 28 13.41 26.71 -55.71
N ALA A 29 14.47 27.49 -55.53
CA ALA A 29 14.86 28.20 -54.32
C ALA A 29 14.09 29.51 -54.05
N HIS A 30 13.83 29.83 -52.78
CA HIS A 30 13.70 31.23 -52.32
C HIS A 30 14.27 31.46 -50.92
N LYS A 31 14.69 32.71 -50.73
CA LYS A 31 15.67 33.27 -49.80
C LYS A 31 15.07 33.67 -48.43
N ARG A 32 15.97 33.69 -47.42
CA ARG A 32 16.12 34.64 -46.29
C ARG A 32 15.43 34.38 -44.92
N LEU A 33 16.34 34.32 -43.93
CA LEU A 33 16.33 34.96 -42.59
C LEU A 33 15.50 34.36 -41.42
N ARG A 34 16.25 33.68 -40.54
CA ARG A 34 16.33 33.80 -39.06
C ARG A 34 15.10 34.35 -38.30
N LYS A 35 14.56 33.55 -37.38
CA LYS A 35 14.69 33.80 -35.92
C LYS A 35 14.31 32.57 -35.09
N LEU A 36 15.10 32.37 -34.04
CA LEU A 36 15.03 31.32 -33.03
C LEU A 36 13.76 31.42 -32.19
N CYS A 37 13.14 30.27 -31.91
CA CYS A 37 12.52 29.88 -30.63
C CYS A 37 12.05 28.41 -30.75
N ALA A 38 12.98 27.47 -30.66
CA ALA A 38 12.67 26.05 -30.50
C ALA A 38 12.98 25.64 -29.05
N SER A 39 11.91 25.35 -28.32
CA SER A 39 11.93 24.61 -27.07
C SER A 39 12.33 23.15 -27.37
N PRO A 40 13.31 22.55 -26.67
CA PRO A 40 13.48 21.11 -26.70
C PRO A 40 12.71 20.51 -25.51
N HIS A 41 11.60 19.86 -25.83
CA HIS A 41 11.15 18.69 -25.09
C HIS A 41 12.29 17.68 -24.97
N GLY A 42 12.34 16.99 -23.83
CA GLY A 42 12.84 15.63 -23.76
C GLY A 42 14.35 15.48 -23.55
N ARG A 43 14.80 15.68 -22.30
CA ARG A 43 15.94 14.96 -21.73
C ARG A 43 15.75 14.73 -20.25
N CYS A 44 15.08 13.63 -19.90
CA CYS A 44 15.25 12.93 -18.63
C CYS A 44 15.34 11.41 -18.88
N ASP A 45 16.10 11.00 -19.90
CA ASP A 45 16.62 9.63 -20.04
C ASP A 45 17.92 9.50 -19.24
N ALA A 46 17.81 9.54 -17.91
CA ALA A 46 18.97 9.41 -17.03
C ALA A 46 18.73 8.58 -15.76
N LEU A 47 17.69 7.74 -15.71
CA LEU A 47 17.51 6.74 -14.64
C LEU A 47 17.12 5.34 -15.14
N ALA A 48 17.28 5.06 -16.44
CA ALA A 48 17.32 3.69 -16.93
C ALA A 48 18.77 3.16 -16.89
N GLN A 49 19.40 3.20 -15.71
CA GLN A 49 20.48 2.27 -15.45
C GLN A 49 19.81 0.92 -15.21
N ALA A 50 20.05 -0.01 -16.14
CA ALA A 50 19.80 -1.42 -15.94
C ALA A 50 20.52 -1.84 -14.65
N LEU A 51 19.79 -1.85 -13.55
CA LEU A 51 20.23 -2.54 -12.35
C LEU A 51 20.11 -4.04 -12.67
N PRO A 52 21.19 -4.78 -12.52
CA PRO A 52 21.16 -6.21 -12.71
C PRO A 52 20.34 -6.85 -11.58
N ALA A 53 19.75 -8.01 -11.85
CA ALA A 53 18.78 -8.71 -10.99
C ALA A 53 19.26 -9.05 -9.55
N TYR A 54 20.48 -8.68 -9.18
CA TYR A 54 21.09 -8.85 -7.86
C TYR A 54 21.02 -7.61 -6.95
N ALA A 55 20.60 -6.44 -7.45
CA ALA A 55 20.62 -5.22 -6.62
C ALA A 55 19.50 -5.13 -5.57
N LEU A 56 18.40 -5.89 -5.73
CA LEU A 56 17.28 -5.89 -4.79
C LEU A 56 17.55 -6.77 -3.56
N SER A 57 18.28 -7.87 -3.72
CA SER A 57 18.60 -8.80 -2.64
C SER A 57 19.60 -8.20 -1.64
N ASP A 58 20.61 -7.46 -2.09
CA ASP A 58 21.61 -6.84 -1.19
C ASP A 58 21.00 -5.76 -0.28
N SER A 59 20.11 -4.91 -0.81
CA SER A 59 19.42 -3.89 0.00
C SER A 59 18.43 -4.52 0.99
N THR A 60 17.78 -5.61 0.61
CA THR A 60 16.83 -6.34 1.45
C THR A 60 17.54 -7.12 2.56
N LYS A 61 18.68 -7.73 2.22
CA LYS A 61 19.58 -8.40 3.15
C LYS A 61 20.11 -7.43 4.21
N ALA A 62 20.57 -6.25 3.81
CA ALA A 62 21.03 -5.22 4.75
C ALA A 62 19.91 -4.77 5.71
N ALA A 63 18.67 -4.63 5.21
CA ALA A 63 17.52 -4.29 6.05
C ALA A 63 17.19 -5.41 7.06
N LEU A 64 17.28 -6.68 6.67
CA LEU A 64 17.05 -7.82 7.55
C LEU A 64 18.15 -8.00 8.61
N CYS A 65 19.42 -7.73 8.26
CA CYS A 65 20.52 -7.71 9.23
C CYS A 65 20.33 -6.59 10.27
N GLY A 66 19.70 -5.47 9.89
CA GLY A 66 19.34 -4.41 10.82
C GLY A 66 18.16 -4.76 11.76
N LEU A 67 17.26 -5.65 11.35
CA LEU A 67 16.14 -6.12 12.16
C LEU A 67 16.53 -7.25 13.13
N PHE A 68 17.56 -8.01 12.80
CA PHE A 68 18.06 -9.14 13.59
C PHE A 68 19.58 -9.06 13.79
N PRO A 69 20.08 -8.14 14.63
CA PRO A 69 21.51 -7.91 14.82
C PRO A 69 22.26 -9.08 15.48
N ASP A 70 21.53 -10.00 16.12
CA ASP A 70 22.09 -11.19 16.77
C ASP A 70 22.29 -12.38 15.81
N MET A 71 21.89 -12.25 14.53
CA MET A 71 21.90 -13.33 13.54
C MET A 71 23.04 -13.15 12.53
N ASP A 72 23.72 -14.26 12.19
CA ASP A 72 24.78 -14.24 11.18
C ASP A 72 24.24 -13.92 9.78
N GLU A 73 24.99 -13.09 9.04
CA GLU A 73 24.65 -12.61 7.70
C GLU A 73 24.44 -13.75 6.68
N GLN A 74 25.10 -14.90 6.89
CA GLN A 74 24.97 -16.10 6.06
C GLN A 74 23.61 -16.80 6.24
N VAL A 75 23.08 -16.83 7.47
CA VAL A 75 21.77 -17.42 7.76
C VAL A 75 20.67 -16.56 7.15
N VAL A 76 20.84 -15.23 7.17
CA VAL A 76 19.92 -14.29 6.52
C VAL A 76 19.87 -14.50 5.01
N THR A 77 21.02 -14.73 4.35
CA THR A 77 21.06 -15.05 2.91
C THR A 77 20.40 -16.38 2.58
N GLU A 78 20.67 -17.43 3.34
CA GLU A 78 20.09 -18.76 3.09
C GLU A 78 18.57 -18.75 3.25
N VAL A 79 18.05 -18.02 4.25
CA VAL A 79 16.60 -17.88 4.44
C VAL A 79 15.96 -17.04 3.33
N LEU A 80 16.62 -15.97 2.88
CA LEU A 80 16.15 -15.17 1.74
C LEU A 80 16.08 -16.00 0.45
N ASP A 81 17.12 -16.79 0.18
CA ASP A 81 17.18 -17.67 -0.99
C ASP A 81 16.11 -18.77 -0.90
N ALA A 82 15.92 -19.38 0.28
CA ALA A 82 14.90 -20.40 0.50
C ALA A 82 13.46 -19.85 0.48
N CYS A 83 13.28 -18.55 0.78
CA CYS A 83 12.01 -17.85 0.71
C CYS A 83 11.77 -17.17 -0.63
N GLY A 84 12.71 -17.25 -1.59
CA GLY A 84 12.58 -16.66 -2.92
C GLY A 84 12.32 -15.14 -2.87
N ASP A 85 13.16 -14.40 -2.15
CA ASP A 85 13.09 -12.93 -1.97
C ASP A 85 11.78 -12.42 -1.32
N ASN A 86 10.96 -13.30 -0.72
CA ASN A 86 9.77 -12.90 0.03
C ASN A 86 10.15 -12.41 1.43
N ILE A 87 10.24 -11.09 1.59
CA ILE A 87 10.65 -10.40 2.83
C ILE A 87 9.81 -10.84 4.03
N ASP A 88 8.48 -10.91 3.89
CA ASP A 88 7.58 -11.28 5.00
C ASP A 88 7.76 -12.74 5.46
N ALA A 89 8.09 -13.65 4.52
CA ALA A 89 8.36 -15.05 4.86
C ALA A 89 9.73 -15.19 5.53
N ALA A 90 10.72 -14.41 5.07
CA ALA A 90 12.05 -14.36 5.66
C ALA A 90 12.02 -13.79 7.09
N ILE A 91 11.29 -12.69 7.33
CA ILE A 91 11.12 -12.10 8.66
C ILE A 91 10.49 -13.09 9.63
N LYS A 92 9.46 -13.84 9.21
CA LYS A 92 8.80 -14.85 10.07
C LYS A 92 9.76 -15.98 10.44
N ARG A 93 10.49 -16.54 9.48
CA ARG A 93 11.46 -17.61 9.73
C ARG A 93 12.65 -17.16 10.56
N LEU A 94 13.21 -15.99 10.28
CA LEU A 94 14.30 -15.40 11.07
C LEU A 94 13.82 -15.09 12.50
N GLY A 95 12.57 -14.63 12.65
CA GLY A 95 11.90 -14.46 13.93
C GLY A 95 11.80 -15.77 14.71
N GLU A 96 11.31 -16.84 14.09
CA GLU A 96 11.23 -18.17 14.71
C GLU A 96 12.62 -18.72 15.12
N LEU A 97 13.63 -18.54 14.27
CA LEU A 97 15.01 -18.97 14.56
C LEU A 97 15.62 -18.17 15.71
N SER A 98 15.38 -16.85 15.78
CA SER A 98 15.84 -15.99 16.88
C SER A 98 15.18 -16.32 18.22
N LEU A 99 13.87 -16.62 18.20
CA LEU A 99 13.12 -17.07 19.37
C LEU A 99 13.53 -18.48 19.81
N SER A 100 13.85 -19.37 18.86
CA SER A 100 14.37 -20.72 19.12
C SER A 100 15.79 -20.70 19.68
N ALA A 101 16.66 -19.82 19.19
CA ALA A 101 18.00 -19.59 19.73
C ALA A 101 17.94 -19.01 21.17
N GLY A 102 16.97 -18.12 21.43
CA GLY A 102 16.65 -17.63 22.78
C GLY A 102 16.01 -18.70 23.70
N ALA A 103 15.34 -19.70 23.14
CA ALA A 103 14.73 -20.82 23.86
C ALA A 103 15.73 -21.93 24.24
N GLY A 104 17.01 -21.81 23.84
CA GLY A 104 18.08 -22.76 24.16
C GLY A 104 18.59 -22.74 25.62
N ARG A 105 17.97 -21.99 26.53
CA ARG A 105 18.29 -22.00 27.97
C ARG A 105 17.04 -21.97 28.86
N SER A 106 16.21 -23.00 28.77
CA SER A 106 15.62 -23.70 29.95
C SER A 106 14.60 -24.75 29.51
N CYS A 107 14.85 -26.00 29.89
CA CYS A 107 13.94 -27.14 30.11
C CYS A 107 12.71 -27.37 29.20
N THR A 108 12.73 -28.51 28.51
CA THR A 108 11.55 -29.33 28.18
C THR A 108 11.06 -30.10 29.42
N PRO A 109 9.97 -30.91 29.37
CA PRO A 109 8.62 -30.66 28.84
C PRO A 109 7.51 -31.14 29.82
N ALA A 110 6.25 -30.69 29.69
CA ALA A 110 5.06 -31.49 30.07
C ALA A 110 3.71 -30.85 29.67
N ALA A 111 3.05 -31.51 28.72
CA ALA A 111 1.65 -31.93 28.69
C ALA A 111 0.48 -30.96 28.98
N ALA A 112 -0.40 -30.90 27.97
CA ALA A 112 -1.86 -31.01 28.01
C ALA A 112 -2.71 -29.87 28.61
N GLY A 113 -3.64 -29.35 27.78
CA GLY A 113 -4.79 -28.53 28.21
C GLY A 113 -5.80 -29.32 29.07
N PRO A 114 -6.95 -28.72 29.47
CA PRO A 114 -7.87 -28.06 28.54
C PRO A 114 -8.61 -26.81 29.08
N ALA A 115 -9.43 -26.25 28.19
CA ALA A 115 -10.39 -25.17 28.35
C ALA A 115 -11.38 -25.31 29.53
N ALA A 116 -11.83 -24.17 30.07
CA ALA A 116 -13.25 -23.76 30.18
C ALA A 116 -13.45 -22.59 31.17
N GLY A 117 -14.30 -21.62 30.80
CA GLY A 117 -15.12 -20.88 31.77
C GLY A 117 -14.77 -19.41 32.03
N ALA A 118 -14.82 -18.53 31.01
CA ALA A 118 -15.00 -17.10 31.25
C ALA A 118 -16.50 -16.78 31.24
N ALA A 119 -17.04 -16.58 32.43
CA ALA A 119 -18.34 -15.96 32.67
C ALA A 119 -18.15 -14.44 32.85
N GLY A 120 -19.15 -13.66 32.41
CA GLY A 120 -19.44 -12.36 33.02
C GLY A 120 -19.35 -11.16 32.10
N ASP A 121 -20.45 -10.92 31.40
CA ASP A 121 -20.78 -9.70 30.66
C ASP A 121 -20.83 -8.40 31.50
N ASN A 122 -20.68 -7.30 30.75
CA ASN A 122 -21.24 -5.95 30.91
C ASN A 122 -20.63 -5.01 31.97
N LEU A 123 -20.00 -3.88 31.57
CA LEU A 123 -20.55 -2.66 30.92
C LEU A 123 -21.64 -1.97 31.75
N GLY A 124 -21.35 -0.74 32.19
CA GLY A 124 -22.37 0.15 32.74
C GLY A 124 -21.81 1.26 33.62
N SER A 125 -21.15 2.23 33.00
CA SER A 125 -20.66 3.45 33.64
C SER A 125 -21.79 4.47 33.82
N ALA A 126 -21.88 5.06 35.04
CA ALA A 126 -22.32 6.43 35.39
C ALA A 126 -23.78 6.87 35.05
N PRO A 127 -24.42 7.83 35.78
CA PRO A 127 -23.78 9.02 36.35
C PRO A 127 -24.23 9.52 37.75
N VAL A 128 -23.48 10.54 38.16
CA VAL A 128 -23.41 11.31 39.41
C VAL A 128 -24.49 12.40 39.48
N SER A 129 -24.91 12.77 40.71
CA SER A 129 -24.95 14.14 41.28
C SER A 129 -25.78 14.17 42.58
N PRO A 130 -25.73 15.24 43.41
CA PRO A 130 -24.59 15.65 44.24
C PRO A 130 -25.03 15.83 45.71
N ASP A 131 -24.10 15.84 46.67
CA ASP A 131 -24.40 16.55 47.92
C ASP A 131 -23.20 17.27 48.51
N LYS A 132 -23.48 18.49 48.95
CA LYS A 132 -22.57 19.45 49.58
C LYS A 132 -22.59 19.20 51.08
N ALA A 133 -21.43 19.20 51.74
CA ALA A 133 -21.22 19.91 53.01
C ALA A 133 -19.80 19.71 53.57
N GLY A 134 -19.22 20.80 54.08
CA GLY A 134 -18.24 20.81 55.18
C GLY A 134 -16.80 20.49 54.80
N ALA A 135 -15.98 21.45 54.36
CA ALA A 135 -15.22 22.35 55.23
C ALA A 135 -14.31 21.62 56.25
N GLN A 136 -13.03 21.49 55.91
CA GLN A 136 -11.94 21.87 56.83
C GLN A 136 -10.63 22.09 56.07
N GLN A 137 -10.09 23.29 56.28
CA GLN A 137 -8.80 23.75 55.80
C GLN A 137 -7.66 22.91 56.42
N HIS A 138 -6.79 22.40 55.57
CA HIS A 138 -5.36 22.40 55.89
C HIS A 138 -4.56 22.52 54.60
N GLN A 139 -3.66 23.50 54.62
CA GLN A 139 -2.66 23.82 53.61
C GLN A 139 -2.23 22.62 52.75
N GLN A 140 -2.58 22.67 51.47
CA GLN A 140 -1.78 22.00 50.45
C GLN A 140 -1.29 23.09 49.52
N SER A 141 -0.01 23.37 49.71
CA SER A 141 0.80 24.29 48.95
C SER A 141 0.58 24.11 47.46
N ALA A 142 0.59 25.25 46.79
CA ALA A 142 0.64 25.42 45.35
C ALA A 142 1.52 24.38 44.67
N ALA A 143 1.14 24.04 43.44
CA ALA A 143 1.93 23.27 42.49
C ALA A 143 3.43 23.55 42.69
N PRO A 144 4.31 22.52 42.67
CA PRO A 144 5.74 22.77 42.74
C PRO A 144 6.12 23.52 41.45
N GLU A 145 6.07 24.84 41.53
CA GLU A 145 6.84 25.71 40.66
C GLU A 145 8.27 25.21 40.72
N LYS A 146 8.95 25.28 39.58
CA LYS A 146 10.26 24.68 39.31
C LYS A 146 11.29 25.24 40.29
N ARG A 147 11.31 24.72 41.52
CA ARG A 147 12.37 24.98 42.49
C ARG A 147 13.66 24.54 41.82
N THR A 148 14.56 25.49 41.65
CA THR A 148 15.88 25.20 41.14
C THR A 148 16.62 24.26 42.09
N LEU A 149 17.63 23.54 41.60
CA LEU A 149 18.45 22.68 42.44
C LEU A 149 19.00 23.45 43.65
N GLN A 150 19.34 24.72 43.46
CA GLN A 150 19.86 25.59 44.51
C GLN A 150 18.82 25.89 45.59
N GLU A 151 17.56 26.11 45.23
CA GLU A 151 16.47 26.29 46.20
C GLU A 151 16.19 25.01 47.01
N TRP A 152 16.35 23.82 46.40
CA TRP A 152 16.26 22.54 47.13
C TRP A 152 17.43 22.36 48.11
N VAL A 153 18.64 22.74 47.71
CA VAL A 153 19.83 22.71 48.58
C VAL A 153 19.67 23.71 49.74
N ASP A 154 19.22 24.94 49.46
CA ASP A 154 18.99 25.96 50.49
C ASP A 154 17.87 25.54 51.46
N ALA A 155 16.81 24.87 50.97
CA ALA A 155 15.78 24.28 51.81
C ALA A 155 16.33 23.18 52.72
N LEU A 156 17.17 22.29 52.18
CA LEU A 156 17.80 21.22 52.94
C LEU A 156 18.73 21.77 54.03
N VAL A 157 19.61 22.71 53.69
CA VAL A 157 20.54 23.33 54.64
C VAL A 157 19.80 24.06 55.75
N ARG A 158 18.73 24.80 55.42
CA ARG A 158 17.87 25.47 56.41
C ARG A 158 17.24 24.47 57.37
N HIS A 159 16.63 23.41 56.86
CA HIS A 159 15.99 22.38 57.70
C HIS A 159 16.97 21.60 58.58
N ILE A 160 18.21 21.37 58.12
CA ILE A 160 19.26 20.73 58.92
C ILE A 160 19.77 21.71 60.00
N SER A 161 19.89 23.01 59.68
CA SER A 161 20.36 24.04 60.63
C SER A 161 19.39 24.31 61.78
N GLU A 162 18.10 24.05 61.58
CA GLU A 162 17.04 24.20 62.59
C GLU A 162 16.83 22.94 63.45
N ALA A 163 17.53 21.84 63.15
CA ALA A 163 17.35 20.57 63.83
C ALA A 163 17.96 20.56 65.25
N GLN A 164 17.26 19.95 66.21
CA GLN A 164 17.69 19.91 67.61
C GLN A 164 18.61 18.73 67.95
N GLY A 165 18.90 17.87 66.97
CA GLY A 165 19.77 16.71 67.12
C GLY A 165 19.99 15.98 65.79
N VAL A 166 20.93 15.04 65.78
CA VAL A 166 21.35 14.32 64.56
C VAL A 166 20.21 13.50 63.94
N GLU A 167 19.39 12.84 64.76
CA GLU A 167 18.23 12.06 64.29
C GLU A 167 17.13 12.96 63.69
N ASP A 168 16.88 14.13 64.28
CA ASP A 168 15.91 15.12 63.76
C ASP A 168 16.41 15.71 62.43
N ALA A 169 17.71 16.01 62.33
CA ALA A 169 18.33 16.45 61.08
C ALA A 169 18.19 15.39 59.97
N ARG A 170 18.36 14.10 60.31
CA ARG A 170 18.20 12.98 59.38
C ARG A 170 16.75 12.81 58.92
N ALA A 171 15.79 12.91 59.83
CA ALA A 171 14.37 12.85 59.51
C ALA A 171 13.98 13.99 58.55
N ARG A 172 14.38 15.23 58.86
CA ARG A 172 14.11 16.41 58.02
C ARG A 172 14.80 16.33 56.66
N ALA A 173 16.06 15.90 56.62
CA ALA A 173 16.78 15.70 55.37
C ALA A 173 16.11 14.67 54.46
N SER A 174 15.65 13.55 55.03
CA SER A 174 14.94 12.52 54.27
C SER A 174 13.61 13.02 53.71
N GLN A 175 12.86 13.83 54.46
CA GLN A 175 11.62 14.45 53.97
C GLN A 175 11.86 15.41 52.79
N VAL A 176 12.89 16.26 52.85
CA VAL A 176 13.22 17.19 51.76
C VAL A 176 13.65 16.42 50.50
N LEU A 177 14.48 15.38 50.65
CA LEU A 177 14.89 14.54 49.53
C LEU A 177 13.73 13.72 48.95
N GLN A 178 12.80 13.25 49.79
CA GLN A 178 11.58 12.59 49.35
C GLN A 178 10.64 13.53 48.57
N ALA A 179 10.55 14.80 48.99
CA ALA A 179 9.82 15.81 48.24
C ALA A 179 10.50 16.13 46.90
N PHE A 180 11.84 16.17 46.87
CA PHE A 180 12.62 16.38 45.66
C PHE A 180 12.47 15.24 44.65
N GLN A 181 12.61 13.97 45.06
CA GLN A 181 12.40 12.83 44.16
C GLN A 181 10.98 12.82 43.59
N HIS A 182 9.98 13.20 44.39
CA HIS A 182 8.60 13.26 43.94
C HIS A 182 8.41 14.37 42.91
N ALA A 183 9.02 15.54 43.13
CA ALA A 183 9.02 16.63 42.16
C ALA A 183 9.71 16.23 40.84
N LEU A 184 10.84 15.52 40.90
CA LEU A 184 11.53 14.99 39.72
C LEU A 184 10.68 13.95 38.98
N ALA A 185 10.08 13.01 39.71
CA ALA A 185 9.20 11.98 39.11
C ALA A 185 7.99 12.61 38.41
N LEU A 186 7.40 13.64 39.00
CA LEU A 186 6.31 14.40 38.37
C LEU A 186 6.77 15.18 37.13
N ALA A 187 7.96 15.80 37.18
CA ALA A 187 8.51 16.52 36.03
C ALA A 187 8.79 15.55 34.87
N HIS A 188 9.46 14.44 35.14
CA HIS A 188 9.73 13.40 34.15
C HIS A 188 8.44 12.80 33.56
N ARG A 189 7.42 12.56 34.40
CA ARG A 189 6.11 12.09 33.93
C ARG A 189 5.45 13.11 33.01
N LYS A 190 5.48 14.40 33.36
CA LYS A 190 4.92 15.47 32.51
C LYS A 190 5.64 15.57 31.18
N GLU A 191 6.97 15.52 31.17
CA GLU A 191 7.78 15.52 29.96
C GLU A 191 7.46 14.30 29.07
N ALA A 192 7.35 13.10 29.66
CA ALA A 192 6.93 11.91 28.93
C ALA A 192 5.50 12.07 28.37
N ASP A 193 4.56 12.62 29.15
CA ASP A 193 3.19 12.88 28.71
C ASP A 193 3.11 13.96 27.61
N ASP A 194 3.99 14.96 27.63
CA ASP A 194 4.12 15.98 26.57
C ASP A 194 4.65 15.35 25.28
N VAL A 195 5.76 14.60 25.35
CA VAL A 195 6.34 13.91 24.18
C VAL A 195 5.35 12.91 23.57
N MET A 196 4.61 12.17 24.40
CA MET A 196 3.59 11.24 23.93
C MET A 196 2.43 11.98 23.26
N ARG A 197 2.00 13.13 23.79
CA ARG A 197 0.96 13.96 23.16
C ARG A 197 1.42 14.53 21.81
N ASP A 198 2.65 15.00 21.71
CA ASP A 198 3.22 15.51 20.47
C ASP A 198 3.26 14.41 19.40
N ARG A 199 3.75 13.22 19.78
CA ARG A 199 3.78 12.06 18.87
C ARG A 199 2.39 11.63 18.41
N LEU A 200 1.40 11.65 19.29
CA LEU A 200 0.00 11.37 18.92
C LEU A 200 -0.56 12.45 17.98
N GLY A 201 -0.19 13.71 18.17
CA GLY A 201 -0.54 14.82 17.28
C GLY A 201 0.03 14.64 15.88
N GLU A 202 1.30 14.26 15.76
CA GLU A 202 1.97 13.96 14.49
C GLU A 202 1.29 12.80 13.76
N LEU A 203 1.07 11.67 14.45
CA LEU A 203 0.38 10.51 13.88
C LEU A 203 -1.03 10.85 13.41
N THR A 204 -1.75 11.69 14.16
CA THR A 204 -3.10 12.14 13.77
C THR A 204 -3.06 13.00 12.50
N ARG A 205 -2.06 13.88 12.38
CA ARG A 205 -1.83 14.70 11.19
C ARG A 205 -1.50 13.83 9.98
N GLU A 206 -0.58 12.88 10.13
CA GLU A 206 -0.20 11.93 9.08
C GLU A 206 -1.39 11.07 8.65
N ASN A 207 -2.16 10.53 9.60
CA ASN A 207 -3.38 9.79 9.31
C ASN A 207 -4.40 10.63 8.53
N GLY A 208 -4.51 11.92 8.85
CA GLY A 208 -5.30 12.88 8.09
C GLY A 208 -4.81 13.07 6.65
N ILE A 209 -3.49 13.13 6.44
CA ILE A 209 -2.88 13.20 5.09
C ILE A 209 -3.17 11.91 4.31
N LEU A 210 -2.96 10.74 4.94
CA LEU A 210 -3.20 9.44 4.33
C LEU A 210 -4.68 9.26 3.95
N LYS A 211 -5.61 9.63 4.82
CA LYS A 211 -7.06 9.60 4.51
C LYS A 211 -7.40 10.45 3.29
N ARG A 212 -6.82 11.65 3.17
CA ARG A 212 -7.02 12.50 1.97
C ARG A 212 -6.42 11.86 0.72
N ALA A 213 -5.22 11.31 0.81
CA ALA A 213 -4.57 10.63 -0.31
C ALA A 213 -5.41 9.42 -0.79
N VAL A 214 -5.89 8.60 0.14
CA VAL A 214 -6.75 7.44 -0.15
C VAL A 214 -8.08 7.89 -0.75
N ALA A 215 -8.72 8.95 -0.23
CA ALA A 215 -9.95 9.47 -0.79
C ALA A 215 -9.78 9.96 -2.24
N ILE A 216 -8.68 10.65 -2.54
CA ILE A 216 -8.35 11.08 -3.91
C ILE A 216 -8.16 9.86 -4.82
N GLN A 217 -7.47 8.82 -4.34
CA GLN A 217 -7.25 7.62 -5.13
C GLN A 217 -8.56 6.85 -5.38
N ALA A 218 -9.42 6.74 -4.37
CA ALA A 218 -10.74 6.15 -4.51
C ALA A 218 -11.58 6.91 -5.57
N GLN A 219 -11.58 8.24 -5.53
CA GLN A 219 -12.27 9.08 -6.52
C GLN A 219 -11.71 8.86 -7.93
N ARG A 220 -10.39 8.78 -8.08
CA ARG A 220 -9.74 8.51 -9.38
C ARG A 220 -10.12 7.14 -9.94
N ILE A 221 -10.08 6.11 -9.12
CA ILE A 221 -10.45 4.74 -9.52
C ILE A 221 -11.93 4.69 -9.91
N GLN A 222 -12.81 5.32 -9.13
CA GLN A 222 -14.24 5.38 -9.42
C GLN A 222 -14.53 6.14 -10.73
N GLY A 223 -13.84 7.26 -10.96
CA GLY A 223 -13.94 8.02 -12.21
C GLY A 223 -13.47 7.23 -13.43
N ALA A 224 -12.34 6.53 -13.32
CA ALA A 224 -11.82 5.69 -14.40
C ALA A 224 -12.74 4.48 -14.68
N SER A 225 -13.23 3.82 -13.62
CA SER A 225 -14.13 2.66 -13.72
C SER A 225 -15.47 3.05 -14.35
N SER A 226 -16.07 4.18 -13.94
CA SER A 226 -17.33 4.66 -14.52
C SER A 226 -17.18 5.08 -15.98
N SER A 227 -16.12 5.80 -16.34
CA SER A 227 -15.82 6.16 -17.73
C SER A 227 -15.66 4.92 -18.61
N SER A 228 -14.84 3.95 -18.16
CA SER A 228 -14.66 2.68 -18.87
C SER A 228 -15.96 1.86 -18.94
N ALA A 229 -16.80 1.88 -17.91
CA ALA A 229 -18.10 1.22 -17.92
C ALA A 229 -19.04 1.85 -18.96
N HIS A 230 -19.07 3.18 -19.08
CA HIS A 230 -19.84 3.87 -20.11
C HIS A 230 -19.34 3.55 -21.52
N GLU A 231 -18.02 3.52 -21.73
CA GLU A 231 -17.45 3.16 -23.03
C GLU A 231 -17.75 1.70 -23.39
N ASN A 232 -17.62 0.76 -22.44
CA ASN A 232 -18.00 -0.63 -22.64
C ASN A 232 -19.48 -0.78 -22.98
N MET A 233 -20.36 -0.03 -22.32
CA MET A 233 -21.80 -0.05 -22.64
C MET A 233 -22.05 0.46 -24.06
N ARG A 234 -21.39 1.56 -24.47
CA ARG A 234 -21.49 2.12 -25.82
C ARG A 234 -20.98 1.13 -26.89
N LEU A 235 -19.86 0.47 -26.65
CA LEU A 235 -19.32 -0.51 -27.59
C LEU A 235 -20.24 -1.73 -27.71
N ARG A 236 -20.79 -2.21 -26.58
CA ARG A 236 -21.79 -3.30 -26.59
C ARG A 236 -23.05 -2.93 -27.37
N SER A 237 -23.56 -1.70 -27.23
CA SER A 237 -24.73 -1.28 -28.00
C SER A 237 -24.43 -1.22 -29.50
N GLN A 238 -23.25 -0.71 -29.89
CA GLN A 238 -22.83 -0.71 -31.29
C GLN A 238 -22.70 -2.13 -31.86
N VAL A 239 -22.12 -3.06 -31.10
CA VAL A 239 -22.04 -4.47 -31.50
C VAL A 239 -23.43 -5.05 -31.73
N ALA A 240 -24.37 -4.84 -30.80
CA ALA A 240 -25.75 -5.31 -30.95
C ALA A 240 -26.46 -4.70 -32.18
N GLU A 241 -26.22 -3.42 -32.46
CA GLU A 241 -26.73 -2.77 -33.68
C GLU A 241 -26.16 -3.39 -34.96
N TYR A 242 -24.85 -3.69 -34.99
CA TYR A 242 -24.23 -4.32 -36.14
C TYR A 242 -24.71 -5.77 -36.34
N GLU A 243 -24.88 -6.53 -35.26
CA GLU A 243 -25.45 -7.87 -35.29
C GLU A 243 -26.88 -7.86 -35.86
N ALA A 244 -27.73 -6.92 -35.43
CA ALA A 244 -29.09 -6.79 -35.96
C ALA A 244 -29.11 -6.42 -37.46
N LYS A 245 -28.24 -5.50 -37.89
CA LYS A 245 -28.09 -5.15 -39.32
C LYS A 245 -27.64 -6.35 -40.14
N LEU A 246 -26.69 -7.12 -39.62
CA LEU A 246 -26.15 -8.30 -40.29
C LEU A 246 -27.25 -9.35 -40.46
N HIS A 247 -28.02 -9.63 -39.40
CA HIS A 247 -29.17 -10.54 -39.47
C HIS A 247 -30.25 -10.07 -40.46
N SER A 248 -30.55 -8.76 -40.51
CA SER A 248 -31.48 -8.21 -41.50
C SER A 248 -30.98 -8.38 -42.94
N LEU A 249 -29.69 -8.17 -43.17
CA LEU A 249 -29.07 -8.35 -44.47
C LEU A 249 -29.07 -9.84 -44.87
N GLU A 250 -28.75 -10.74 -43.95
CA GLU A 250 -28.83 -12.19 -44.16
C GLU A 250 -30.24 -12.63 -44.57
N LEU A 251 -31.28 -12.16 -43.87
CA LEU A 251 -32.67 -12.44 -44.22
C LEU A 251 -33.06 -11.87 -45.60
N SER A 252 -32.63 -10.64 -45.91
CA SER A 252 -32.89 -10.03 -47.23
C SER A 252 -32.19 -10.78 -48.36
N ASN A 253 -30.95 -11.21 -48.15
CA ASN A 253 -30.17 -11.97 -49.10
C ASN A 253 -30.79 -13.36 -49.32
N PHE A 254 -31.22 -14.03 -48.24
CA PHE A 254 -31.93 -15.29 -48.32
C PHE A 254 -33.24 -15.17 -49.12
N SER A 255 -34.05 -14.13 -48.85
CA SER A 255 -35.29 -13.88 -49.61
C SER A 255 -35.00 -13.66 -51.09
N LEU A 256 -33.98 -12.86 -51.41
CA LEU A 256 -33.57 -12.62 -52.80
C LEU A 256 -33.09 -13.92 -53.46
N ALA A 257 -32.27 -14.72 -52.78
CA ALA A 257 -31.78 -16.00 -53.29
C ALA A 257 -32.94 -16.97 -53.57
N MET A 258 -33.95 -17.02 -52.68
CA MET A 258 -35.17 -17.81 -52.89
C MET A 258 -35.98 -17.32 -54.09
N HIS A 259 -36.16 -16.01 -54.26
CA HIS A 259 -36.84 -15.44 -55.42
C HIS A 259 -36.09 -15.70 -56.73
N LEU A 260 -34.76 -15.57 -56.74
CA LEU A 260 -33.93 -15.88 -57.90
C LEU A 260 -34.01 -17.37 -58.27
N LYS A 261 -33.99 -18.26 -57.28
CA LYS A 261 -34.18 -19.71 -57.51
C LYS A 261 -35.56 -20.01 -58.09
N ALA A 262 -36.60 -19.34 -57.61
CA ALA A 262 -37.95 -19.46 -58.17
C ALA A 262 -38.03 -18.92 -59.60
N ALA A 263 -37.44 -17.75 -59.89
CA ALA A 263 -37.43 -17.17 -61.23
C ALA A 263 -36.61 -18.00 -62.23
N THR A 264 -35.45 -18.52 -61.84
CA THR A 264 -34.59 -19.37 -62.69
C THR A 264 -35.15 -20.79 -62.85
N GLY A 265 -35.72 -21.38 -61.79
CA GLY A 265 -36.41 -22.66 -61.84
C GLY A 265 -37.74 -22.61 -62.60
N SER A 266 -38.49 -21.50 -62.48
CA SER A 266 -39.71 -21.24 -63.26
C SER A 266 -39.40 -20.87 -64.70
N ALA A 267 -38.30 -20.15 -64.97
CA ALA A 267 -37.79 -19.96 -66.33
C ALA A 267 -37.29 -21.29 -66.94
N GLY A 268 -36.89 -22.25 -66.09
CA GLY A 268 -36.46 -23.60 -66.48
C GLY A 268 -37.58 -24.56 -66.91
N ILE A 269 -38.86 -24.19 -66.76
CA ILE A 269 -40.00 -25.00 -67.28
C ILE A 269 -40.62 -24.37 -68.54
N GLY A 270 -40.13 -23.20 -68.97
CA GLY A 270 -40.58 -22.49 -70.18
C GLY A 270 -39.51 -22.25 -71.25
N LEU A 271 -38.24 -22.60 -71.02
CA LEU A 271 -37.13 -22.37 -71.96
C LEU A 271 -36.37 -23.66 -72.28
N ALA A 272 -37.11 -24.68 -72.72
CA ALA A 272 -36.50 -25.79 -73.47
C ALA A 272 -36.08 -25.38 -74.90
N ASN A 273 -36.11 -24.09 -75.27
CA ASN A 273 -35.65 -23.57 -76.58
C ASN A 273 -35.33 -22.07 -76.55
N GLY A 274 -34.37 -21.63 -75.73
CA GLY A 274 -34.03 -20.20 -75.64
C GLY A 274 -32.56 -19.95 -75.30
N ARG A 275 -31.69 -20.15 -76.29
CA ARG A 275 -30.30 -19.70 -76.29
C ARG A 275 -30.24 -18.22 -75.85
N PRO A 276 -29.39 -17.82 -74.89
CA PRO A 276 -29.23 -16.40 -74.57
C PRO A 276 -28.70 -15.68 -75.82
N PRO A 277 -29.22 -14.47 -76.17
CA PRO A 277 -28.70 -13.72 -77.29
C PRO A 277 -27.25 -13.35 -76.99
N ASP A 278 -26.37 -13.76 -77.89
CA ASP A 278 -24.96 -13.39 -77.93
C ASP A 278 -24.91 -11.88 -78.21
N VAL A 279 -24.42 -11.10 -77.24
CA VAL A 279 -24.22 -9.65 -77.41
C VAL A 279 -22.72 -9.43 -77.50
N PHE A 280 -22.29 -9.11 -78.73
CA PHE A 280 -20.96 -8.60 -79.08
C PHE A 280 -20.69 -7.23 -78.46
#